data_AF-A0A1A9UUW0-F1
#
_entry.id   AF-A0A1A9UUW0-F1
#
_cell.length_a   1.000
_cell.length_b   1.000
_cell.length_c   1.000
_cell.angle_alpha   90.00
_cell.angle_beta   90.00
_cell.angle_gamma   90.00
#
_symmetry.space_group_name_H-M   'P 1'
#
loop_
_entity.id
_entity.type
_entity.pdbx_description
1 polymer ?
#
loop_
_entity_poly.entity_id
_entity_poly.type
_entity_poly.pdbx_seq_one_letter_code
_entity_poly.pdbx_strand_id
1 'polypeptide(L)'
;MRVVAMVSGGKDSCYNMMQCVAEGHEIVALANLHPKDRDELDSFMYQTVGHMGIEILAEAMNLPLYRRETNGQSTQRGKHYVPTDNDEVEDLYDLLNLCKMK
;
A
#
# COMPACT_ATOMS: atom_id res chain seq x y z
N MET A 1 -1.80 0.61 -19.19
CA MET A 1 -1.72 -0.75 -18.59
C MET A 1 -2.69 -0.86 -17.42
N ARG A 2 -3.11 -2.06 -17.00
CA ARG A 2 -3.88 -2.28 -15.75
C ARG A 2 -2.92 -2.26 -14.55
N VAL A 3 -3.21 -1.45 -13.53
CA VAL A 3 -2.32 -1.23 -12.37
C VAL A 3 -3.09 -1.26 -11.05
N VAL A 4 -2.41 -1.65 -9.98
CA VAL A 4 -2.90 -1.54 -8.60
C VAL A 4 -2.24 -0.32 -7.97
N ALA A 5 -3.02 0.57 -7.35
CA ALA A 5 -2.49 1.75 -6.69
C ALA A 5 -2.20 1.48 -5.21
N MET A 6 -0.95 1.67 -4.81
CA MET A 6 -0.55 1.69 -3.41
C MET A 6 -0.98 3.02 -2.79
N VAL A 7 -1.86 2.97 -1.79
CA VAL A 7 -2.42 4.15 -1.12
C VAL A 7 -2.10 4.14 0.37
N SER A 8 -1.72 5.30 0.91
CA SER A 8 -1.35 5.49 2.32
C SER A 8 -2.26 6.46 3.08
N GLY A 9 -3.19 7.10 2.36
CA GLY A 9 -3.98 8.23 2.85
C GLY A 9 -3.25 9.58 2.71
N GLY A 10 -2.00 9.56 2.24
CA GLY A 10 -1.25 10.76 1.89
C GLY A 10 -1.60 11.31 0.50
N LYS A 11 -1.36 12.61 0.32
CA LYS A 11 -1.57 13.32 -0.95
C LYS A 11 -0.76 12.74 -2.13
N ASP A 12 0.43 12.21 -1.85
CA ASP A 12 1.38 11.81 -2.89
C ASP A 12 0.91 10.54 -3.62
N SER A 13 0.33 9.57 -2.90
CA SER A 13 -0.31 8.41 -3.54
C SER A 13 -1.53 8.80 -4.37
N CYS A 14 -2.32 9.78 -3.92
CA CYS A 14 -3.46 10.28 -4.70
C CYS A 14 -2.98 10.99 -5.98
N TYR A 15 -1.96 11.82 -5.89
CA TYR A 15 -1.38 12.47 -7.06
C TYR A 15 -0.79 11.46 -8.04
N ASN A 16 -0.09 10.43 -7.55
CA ASN A 16 0.44 9.36 -8.39
C ASN A 16 -0.67 8.64 -9.18
N MET A 17 -1.82 8.36 -8.56
CA MET A 17 -2.98 7.80 -9.26
C MET A 17 -3.47 8.71 -10.40
N MET A 18 -3.54 10.02 -10.16
CA MET A 18 -3.92 10.99 -11.20
C MET A 18 -2.94 10.97 -12.37
N GLN A 19 -1.63 10.85 -12.09
CA GLN A 19 -0.61 10.72 -13.15
C GLN A 19 -0.74 9.40 -13.90
N CYS A 20 -1.01 8.28 -13.23
CA CYS A 20 -1.26 7.01 -13.90
C CYS A 20 -2.43 7.11 -14.89
N VAL A 21 -3.53 7.75 -14.50
CA VAL A 21 -4.67 7.97 -15.40
C VAL A 21 -4.30 8.90 -16.56
N ALA A 22 -3.55 9.98 -16.30
CA ALA A 22 -3.11 10.91 -17.34
C ALA A 22 -2.23 10.22 -18.41
N GLU A 23 -1.42 9.24 -18.01
CA GLU A 23 -0.58 8.42 -18.88
C GLU A 23 -1.32 7.21 -19.51
N GLY A 24 -2.65 7.12 -19.36
CA GLY A 24 -3.47 6.06 -19.97
C GLY A 24 -3.39 4.71 -19.25
N HIS A 25 -3.01 4.68 -17.98
CA HIS A 25 -3.14 3.49 -17.13
C HIS A 25 -4.52 3.41 -16.49
N GLU A 26 -5.02 2.20 -16.34
CA GLU A 26 -6.28 1.89 -15.68
C GLU A 26 -5.98 1.39 -14.27
N ILE A 27 -6.47 2.10 -13.26
CA ILE A 27 -6.37 1.68 -11.87
C ILE A 27 -7.49 0.67 -11.61
N VAL A 28 -7.12 -0.58 -11.33
CA VAL A 28 -8.08 -1.69 -11.19
C VAL A 28 -8.34 -2.10 -9.75
N ALA A 29 -7.50 -1.65 -8.82
CA ALA A 29 -7.64 -1.88 -7.39
C ALA A 29 -6.77 -0.91 -6.59
N LEU A 30 -7.11 -0.76 -5.31
CA LEU A 30 -6.31 -0.08 -4.30
C LEU A 30 -5.67 -1.11 -3.36
N ALA A 31 -4.46 -0.82 -2.89
CA ALA A 31 -3.73 -1.64 -1.93
C ALA A 31 -3.17 -0.77 -0.80
N ASN A 32 -3.31 -1.21 0.45
CA ASN A 32 -2.86 -0.46 1.62
C ASN A 32 -2.27 -1.40 2.70
N LEU A 33 -1.06 -1.08 3.14
CA LEU A 33 -0.55 -1.57 4.42
C LEU A 33 -1.13 -0.68 5.54
N HIS A 34 -1.69 -1.30 6.56
CA HIS A 34 -2.25 -0.59 7.71
C HIS A 34 -1.68 -1.14 9.01
N PRO A 35 -1.67 -0.34 10.08
CA PRO A 35 -1.15 -0.81 11.34
C PRO A 35 -2.19 -1.70 12.04
N LYS A 36 -1.71 -2.58 12.92
CA LYS A 36 -2.56 -3.45 13.72
C LYS A 36 -3.17 -2.75 14.94
N ASP A 37 -2.33 -2.11 15.75
CA ASP A 37 -2.72 -1.67 17.11
C ASP A 37 -2.67 -0.15 17.34
N ARG A 38 -1.99 0.62 16.49
CA ARG A 38 -1.75 2.07 16.67
C ARG A 38 -1.75 2.79 15.34
N ASP A 39 -2.26 4.01 15.26
CA ASP A 39 -2.38 4.73 13.97
C ASP A 39 -1.03 5.02 13.30
N GLU A 40 0.01 5.27 14.09
CA GLU A 40 1.36 5.56 13.61
C GLU A 40 2.34 4.47 14.06
N LEU A 41 2.99 3.85 13.09
CA LEU A 41 4.13 2.96 13.31
C LEU A 41 5.41 3.69 12.95
N ASP A 42 6.51 3.33 13.63
CA ASP A 42 7.87 3.75 13.26
C ASP A 42 8.38 2.88 12.09
N SER A 43 7.62 2.87 10.99
CA SER A 43 7.98 2.19 9.75
C SER A 43 9.03 3.01 9.01
N PHE A 44 9.99 2.34 8.39
CA PHE A 44 11.03 3.03 7.62
C PHE A 44 10.51 3.48 6.24
N MET A 45 9.62 2.69 5.62
CA MET A 45 9.15 2.93 4.25
C MET A 45 7.65 3.24 4.11
N TYR A 46 6.80 2.74 4.99
CA TYR A 46 5.35 2.70 4.74
C TYR A 46 4.55 3.54 5.75
N GLN A 47 3.95 4.61 5.24
CA GLN A 47 3.14 5.52 6.04
C GLN A 47 1.81 4.88 6.50
N THR A 48 1.49 5.01 7.79
CA THR A 48 0.24 4.48 8.36
C THR A 48 -0.75 5.53 8.86
N VAL A 49 -0.33 6.77 9.13
CA VAL A 49 -1.20 7.79 9.79
C VAL A 49 -2.52 8.03 9.04
N GLY A 50 -2.52 7.99 7.71
CA GLY A 50 -3.70 8.26 6.87
C GLY A 50 -4.61 7.05 6.64
N HIS A 51 -4.33 5.89 7.24
CA HIS A 51 -4.96 4.62 6.87
C HIS A 51 -6.48 4.57 7.13
N MET A 52 -7.01 5.40 8.04
CA MET A 52 -8.45 5.44 8.36
C MET A 52 -9.32 5.92 7.19
N GLY A 53 -8.78 6.77 6.31
CA GLY A 53 -9.54 7.30 5.15
C GLY A 53 -9.57 6.39 3.93
N ILE A 54 -8.83 5.27 3.95
CA ILE A 54 -8.62 4.42 2.78
C ILE A 54 -9.89 3.69 2.33
N GLU A 55 -10.74 3.26 3.26
CA GLU A 55 -11.99 2.58 2.93
C GLU A 55 -12.97 3.52 2.22
N ILE A 56 -13.09 4.75 2.72
CA ILE A 56 -13.92 5.80 2.10
C ILE A 56 -13.36 6.17 0.71
N LEU A 57 -12.04 6.22 0.55
CA LEU A 57 -11.42 6.45 -0.75
C LEU A 57 -11.78 5.35 -1.75
N ALA A 58 -11.70 4.08 -1.33
CA ALA A 58 -12.05 2.95 -2.18
C ALA A 58 -13.54 2.96 -2.58
N GLU A 59 -14.42 3.26 -1.62
CA GLU A 59 -15.86 3.43 -1.86
C GLU A 59 -16.12 4.55 -2.87
N ALA A 60 -15.52 5.73 -2.67
CA ALA A 60 -15.68 6.87 -3.57
C ALA A 60 -15.17 6.60 -4.99
N MET A 61 -14.12 5.79 -5.13
CA MET A 61 -13.57 5.38 -6.43
C MET A 61 -14.31 4.18 -7.04
N ASN A 62 -15.16 3.50 -6.27
CA ASN A 62 -15.80 2.24 -6.64
C ASN A 62 -14.80 1.18 -7.13
N LEU A 63 -13.70 1.02 -6.40
CA LEU A 63 -12.62 0.08 -6.70
C LEU A 63 -12.46 -0.97 -5.60
N PRO A 64 -12.05 -2.21 -5.95
CA PRO A 64 -11.63 -3.20 -4.97
C PRO A 64 -10.50 -2.66 -4.08
N LEU A 65 -10.58 -2.94 -2.79
CA LEU A 65 -9.55 -2.59 -1.81
C LEU A 65 -8.94 -3.85 -1.20
N TYR A 66 -7.62 -3.93 -1.26
CA TYR A 66 -6.83 -4.96 -0.59
C TYR A 66 -6.05 -4.33 0.56
N ARG A 67 -6.19 -4.90 1.75
CA ARG A 67 -5.50 -4.41 2.95
C ARG A 67 -4.73 -5.55 3.61
N ARG A 68 -3.59 -5.22 4.20
CA ARG A 68 -2.83 -6.12 5.06
C ARG A 68 -2.29 -5.36 6.26
N GLU A 69 -2.33 -6.01 7.42
CA GLU A 69 -1.66 -5.52 8.61
C GLU A 69 -0.13 -5.51 8.39
N THR A 70 0.54 -4.46 8.85
CA THR A 70 1.99 -4.41 9.00
C THR A 70 2.36 -4.11 10.44
N ASN A 71 3.46 -4.70 10.89
CA ASN A 71 4.06 -4.37 12.18
C ASN A 71 5.08 -3.22 12.06
N GLY A 72 5.37 -2.73 10.84
CA GLY A 72 6.31 -1.64 10.57
C GLY A 72 7.75 -1.97 10.95
N GLN A 73 8.11 -3.25 11.07
CA GLN A 73 9.44 -3.66 11.48
C GLN A 73 10.39 -3.63 10.28
N SER A 74 11.31 -2.67 10.26
CA SER A 74 12.37 -2.61 9.25
C SER A 74 13.69 -3.18 9.80
N THR A 75 13.90 -4.46 9.54
CA THR A 75 15.09 -5.24 9.93
C THR A 75 16.16 -5.23 8.82
N GLN A 76 15.75 -5.17 7.55
CA GLN A 76 16.64 -5.01 6.40
C GLN A 76 16.50 -3.63 5.75
N ARG A 77 17.56 -2.81 5.89
CA ARG A 77 17.63 -1.43 5.36
C ARG A 77 18.63 -1.26 4.20
N GLY A 78 19.07 -2.38 3.63
CA GLY A 78 19.95 -2.40 2.47
C GLY A 78 19.26 -1.87 1.22
N LYS A 79 20.03 -1.53 0.18
CA LYS A 79 19.48 -1.06 -1.10
C LYS A 79 18.85 -2.17 -1.95
N HIS A 80 19.19 -3.41 -1.66
CA HIS A 80 18.74 -4.56 -2.42
C HIS A 80 17.74 -5.35 -1.60
N TYR A 81 16.69 -5.83 -2.27
CA TYR A 81 15.73 -6.73 -1.68
C TYR A 81 16.41 -8.05 -1.31
N VAL A 82 16.23 -8.45 -0.05
CA VAL A 82 16.67 -9.73 0.50
C VAL A 82 15.49 -10.24 1.32
N PRO A 83 14.91 -11.41 0.96
CA PRO A 83 13.82 -11.99 1.74
C PRO A 83 14.23 -12.11 3.21
N THR A 84 13.46 -11.47 4.08
CA THR A 84 13.80 -11.36 5.51
C THR A 84 12.57 -11.53 6.36
N ASP A 85 12.60 -12.55 7.22
CA ASP A 85 11.48 -12.86 8.10
C ASP A 85 11.13 -11.66 9.00
N ASN A 86 9.83 -11.37 9.08
CA ASN A 86 9.25 -10.26 9.86
C ASN A 86 9.70 -8.85 9.44
N ASP A 87 10.13 -8.68 8.19
CA ASP A 87 10.41 -7.36 7.63
C ASP A 87 9.17 -6.73 6.96
N GLU A 88 9.02 -5.42 7.10
CA GLU A 88 7.93 -4.65 6.49
C GLU A 88 7.85 -4.81 4.95
N VAL A 89 8.97 -5.12 4.29
CA VAL A 89 8.99 -5.38 2.84
C VAL A 89 8.29 -6.71 2.50
N GLU A 90 8.33 -7.70 3.39
CA GLU A 90 7.58 -8.95 3.21
C GLU A 90 6.06 -8.73 3.39
N ASP A 91 5.65 -7.81 4.27
CA ASP A 91 4.25 -7.41 4.36
C ASP A 91 3.75 -6.83 3.03
N LEU A 92 4.55 -5.99 2.37
CA LEU A 92 4.24 -5.48 1.04
C LEU A 92 4.20 -6.61 0.00
N TYR A 93 5.18 -7.50 0.00
CA TYR A 93 5.26 -8.62 -0.94
C TYR A 93 3.99 -9.47 -0.89
N ASP A 94 3.55 -9.83 0.31
CA ASP A 94 2.34 -10.63 0.52
C ASP A 94 1.07 -9.89 0.12
N LEU A 95 0.96 -8.59 0.40
CA LEU A 95 -0.15 -7.76 -0.07
C LEU A 95 -0.24 -7.74 -1.60
N LEU A 96 0.89 -7.62 -2.29
CA LEU A 96 0.93 -7.64 -3.75
C LEU A 96 0.60 -9.02 -4.33
N ASN A 97 0.99 -10.10 -3.65
CA ASN A 97 0.57 -11.46 -4.03
C ASN A 97 -0.95 -11.66 -3.89
N LEU A 98 -1.56 -11.10 -2.84
CA LEU A 98 -3.01 -11.12 -2.68
C LEU A 98 -3.72 -10.43 -3.86
N CYS A 99 -3.16 -9.32 -4.35
CA CYS A 99 -3.71 -8.59 -5.49
C CYS A 99 -3.60 -9.35 -6.82
N LYS A 100 -2.61 -10.26 -6.97
CA LYS A 100 -2.39 -11.04 -8.21
C LYS A 100 -3.29 -12.25 -8.36
N MET A 101 -3.84 -12.77 -7.25
CA MET A 101 -4.61 -14.02 -7.26
C MET A 101 -6.09 -13.84 -7.69
N LYS A 102 -6.48 -12.65 -8.18
CA LYS A 102 -7.83 -12.33 -8.68
C LYS A 102 -7.77 -11.49 -9.94
#